data_AF-A0A431VQP8-F1
#
_entry.id   AF-A0A431VQP8-F1
#
_cell.length_a   1.000
_cell.length_b   1.000
_cell.length_c   1.000
_cell.angle_alpha   90.00
_cell.angle_beta   90.00
_cell.angle_gamma   90.00
#
_symmetry.space_group_name_H-M   'P 1'
#
loop_
_entity.id
_entity.type
_entity.pdbx_description
1 polymer ?
#
loop_
_entity_poly.entity_id
_entity_poly.type
_entity_poly.pdbx_seq_one_letter_code
_entity_poly.pdbx_strand_id
1 'polypeptide(L)'
;MKPLQQSVFAGLLLGMALLPSAQAIGGSAAPTSWLGHKIDPAQTPFCHEQGCTLIEVRSNDSNRMGWHDGTMRAYQLRDGSQLEVDVRPEGWISNARLQFKRSRMTAQDHRTAATFLTAVTGRTFRAGAIASCEQAGLALNNPDAYGPEQPLSHWKTPNGLPYKARCGVGSQVGVWAGWMQQ
;
A
#
# COMPACT_ATOMS: atom_id res chain seq x y z
N MET A 1 -12.08 35.47 66.58
CA MET A 1 -13.27 36.36 66.63
C MET A 1 -13.21 37.30 65.42
N LYS A 2 -14.25 37.30 64.59
CA LYS A 2 -14.55 38.27 63.50
C LYS A 2 -14.89 39.66 64.11
N PRO A 3 -14.92 40.81 63.40
CA PRO A 3 -15.57 40.94 62.07
C PRO A 3 -15.14 42.09 61.10
N LEU A 4 -15.84 42.12 59.94
CA LEU A 4 -16.26 43.28 59.09
C LEU A 4 -15.16 44.08 58.36
N GLN A 5 -15.22 44.49 57.08
CA GLN A 5 -16.22 44.96 56.10
C GLN A 5 -15.52 44.84 54.70
N GLN A 6 -16.09 44.93 53.49
CA GLN A 6 -17.31 45.50 52.93
C GLN A 6 -17.41 44.98 51.48
N SER A 7 -18.60 44.61 51.03
CA SER A 7 -18.92 44.49 49.60
C SER A 7 -19.21 45.88 49.04
N VAL A 8 -18.95 46.12 47.74
CA VAL A 8 -19.89 46.76 46.77
C VAL A 8 -19.24 46.90 45.37
N PHE A 9 -19.85 46.18 44.42
CA PHE A 9 -20.25 46.52 43.04
C PHE A 9 -19.30 46.69 41.85
N ALA A 10 -19.81 46.10 40.76
CA ALA A 10 -19.89 46.60 39.38
C ALA A 10 -18.70 46.40 38.43
N GLY A 11 -18.83 45.33 37.64
CA GLY A 11 -18.98 45.44 36.17
C GLY A 11 -17.76 45.84 35.35
N LEU A 12 -17.28 44.92 34.52
CA LEU A 12 -17.22 45.15 33.07
C LEU A 12 -17.02 43.81 32.35
N LEU A 13 -18.00 43.45 31.51
CA LEU A 13 -17.84 42.50 30.42
C LEU A 13 -16.94 43.17 29.36
N LEU A 14 -15.77 42.62 29.09
CA LEU A 14 -15.11 42.78 27.80
C LEU A 14 -14.48 41.44 27.42
N GLY A 15 -15.20 40.71 26.56
CA GLY A 15 -14.63 39.59 25.82
C GLY A 15 -13.61 40.11 24.82
N MET A 16 -12.39 39.57 24.88
CA MET A 16 -11.44 39.65 23.79
C MET A 16 -11.00 38.24 23.41
N ALA A 17 -11.58 37.82 22.29
CA ALA A 17 -11.01 36.97 21.25
C ALA A 17 -9.96 35.95 21.69
N LEU A 18 -10.45 34.72 21.95
CA LEU A 18 -9.69 33.52 21.65
C LEU A 18 -9.39 33.54 20.15
N LEU A 19 -8.16 33.85 19.76
CA LEU A 19 -7.63 33.55 18.43
C LEU A 19 -7.20 32.07 18.43
N PRO A 20 -7.93 31.15 17.77
CA PRO A 20 -7.37 29.86 17.46
C PRO A 20 -6.31 30.06 16.36
N SER A 21 -5.05 29.94 16.73
CA SER A 21 -3.95 29.90 15.76
C SER A 21 -4.11 28.67 14.88
N ALA A 22 -4.62 28.91 13.67
CA ALA A 22 -4.42 28.20 12.43
C ALA A 22 -4.40 26.66 12.51
N GLN A 23 -5.56 26.06 12.25
CA GLN A 23 -5.61 24.77 11.57
C GLN A 23 -4.94 24.96 10.20
N ALA A 24 -3.84 24.24 9.96
CA ALA A 24 -3.32 24.04 8.62
C ALA A 24 -4.34 23.20 7.84
N ILE A 25 -5.28 23.89 7.19
CA ILE A 25 -6.14 23.34 6.15
C ILE A 25 -5.27 23.21 4.89
N GLY A 26 -5.28 22.02 4.28
CA GLY A 26 -4.87 21.88 2.87
C GLY A 26 -3.63 21.04 2.60
N GLY A 27 -3.44 19.93 3.31
CA GLY A 27 -2.73 18.79 2.73
C GLY A 27 -3.76 17.70 2.49
N SER A 28 -4.13 17.44 1.23
CA SER A 28 -4.85 16.20 0.91
C SER A 28 -3.97 15.08 1.44
N ALA A 29 -4.36 14.44 2.56
CA ALA A 29 -3.59 13.35 3.13
C ALA A 29 -3.36 12.36 1.99
N ALA A 30 -2.09 12.10 1.67
CA ALA A 30 -1.76 11.16 0.61
C ALA A 30 -2.59 9.89 0.82
N PRO A 31 -3.18 9.29 -0.23
CA PRO A 31 -4.07 8.17 -0.06
C PRO A 31 -3.38 7.09 0.78
N THR A 32 -4.07 6.58 1.79
CA THR A 32 -3.52 5.56 2.70
C THR A 32 -3.15 4.27 1.97
N SER A 33 -3.72 4.05 0.78
CA SER A 33 -3.47 2.89 -0.09
C SER A 33 -3.26 3.29 -1.54
N TRP A 34 -2.50 2.51 -2.30
CA TRP A 34 -2.37 2.71 -3.75
C TRP A 34 -3.57 2.18 -4.53
N LEU A 35 -4.04 1.01 -4.14
CA LEU A 35 -5.13 0.31 -4.82
C LEU A 35 -6.42 1.14 -4.77
N GLY A 36 -7.09 1.24 -5.93
CA GLY A 36 -8.32 2.01 -6.09
C GLY A 36 -8.12 3.53 -6.21
N HIS A 37 -6.87 4.02 -6.19
CA HIS A 37 -6.56 5.44 -6.27
C HIS A 37 -5.73 5.79 -7.51
N LYS A 38 -5.83 7.05 -7.95
CA LYS A 38 -5.03 7.63 -9.04
C LYS A 38 -3.73 8.18 -8.48
N ILE A 39 -2.73 7.32 -8.33
CA ILE A 39 -1.41 7.65 -7.79
C ILE A 39 -0.36 7.32 -8.84
N ASP A 40 0.68 8.14 -8.93
CA ASP A 40 1.90 7.76 -9.61
C ASP A 40 2.81 7.00 -8.65
N PRO A 41 3.07 5.69 -8.86
CA PRO A 41 3.95 4.90 -8.00
C PRO A 41 5.32 5.53 -7.82
N ALA A 42 5.84 6.23 -8.84
CA ALA A 42 7.17 6.86 -8.79
C ALA A 42 7.27 7.98 -7.72
N GLN A 43 6.15 8.60 -7.35
CA GLN A 43 6.08 9.68 -6.35
C GLN A 43 5.73 9.16 -4.94
N THR A 44 5.69 7.84 -4.76
CA THR A 44 5.32 7.25 -3.46
C THR A 44 6.54 7.17 -2.54
N PRO A 45 6.34 7.26 -1.20
CA PRO A 45 7.43 7.08 -0.23
C PRO A 45 8.20 5.77 -0.43
N PHE A 46 7.49 4.68 -0.74
CA PHE A 46 8.10 3.39 -1.06
C PHE A 46 9.08 3.53 -2.23
N CYS A 47 8.67 4.14 -3.35
CA CYS A 47 9.54 4.24 -4.50
C CYS A 47 10.72 5.19 -4.31
N HIS A 48 10.55 6.26 -3.54
CA HIS A 48 11.68 7.12 -3.15
C HIS A 48 12.71 6.35 -2.31
N GLU A 49 12.26 5.57 -1.32
CA GLU A 49 13.14 4.78 -0.45
C GLU A 49 13.87 3.67 -1.23
N GLN A 50 13.13 2.93 -2.06
CA GLN A 50 13.66 1.79 -2.81
C GLN A 50 14.37 2.17 -4.12
N GLY A 51 14.31 3.44 -4.53
CA GLY A 51 14.94 3.93 -5.76
C GLY A 51 14.30 3.36 -7.03
N CYS A 52 12.97 3.38 -7.13
CA CYS A 52 12.26 2.92 -8.32
C CYS A 52 12.66 3.70 -9.56
N THR A 53 13.08 3.00 -10.62
CA THR A 53 13.30 3.54 -11.96
C THR A 53 12.32 2.90 -12.92
N LEU A 54 11.51 3.69 -13.62
CA LEU A 54 10.58 3.16 -14.62
C LEU A 54 11.37 2.54 -15.77
N ILE A 55 11.09 1.28 -16.10
CA ILE A 55 11.78 0.52 -17.16
C ILE A 55 10.85 0.12 -18.31
N GLU A 56 9.55 0.00 -18.06
CA GLU A 56 8.59 -0.40 -19.09
C GLU A 56 7.22 0.21 -18.81
N VAL A 57 6.55 0.68 -19.87
CA VAL A 57 5.11 0.94 -19.87
C VAL A 57 4.52 0.15 -21.02
N ARG A 58 3.57 -0.71 -20.70
CA ARG A 58 2.96 -1.62 -21.67
C ARG A 58 1.46 -1.43 -21.67
N SER A 59 0.90 -1.06 -22.82
CA SER A 59 -0.55 -1.09 -23.01
C SER A 59 -1.05 -2.53 -22.99
N ASN A 60 -2.08 -2.77 -22.20
CA ASN A 60 -2.86 -3.99 -22.21
C ASN A 60 -4.18 -3.66 -22.91
N ASP A 61 -4.26 -4.04 -24.18
CA ASP A 61 -5.49 -3.96 -24.95
C ASP A 61 -6.31 -5.26 -24.82
N SER A 62 -7.54 -5.24 -25.34
CA SER A 62 -8.44 -6.39 -25.35
C SER A 62 -7.92 -7.60 -26.13
N ASN A 63 -6.85 -7.46 -26.93
CA ASN A 63 -6.29 -8.54 -27.74
C ASN A 63 -5.23 -9.36 -26.97
N ARG A 64 -4.77 -8.90 -25.81
CA ARG A 64 -4.00 -9.72 -24.87
C ARG A 64 -4.95 -10.45 -23.93
N MET A 65 -5.48 -11.58 -24.40
CA MET A 65 -6.36 -12.44 -23.62
C MET A 65 -5.75 -12.75 -22.24
N GLY A 66 -6.48 -12.37 -21.18
CA GLY A 66 -6.24 -12.82 -19.81
C GLY A 66 -5.73 -11.79 -18.81
N TRP A 67 -5.27 -10.60 -19.20
CA TRP A 67 -4.63 -9.65 -18.28
C TRP A 67 -5.12 -8.20 -18.40
N HIS A 68 -5.17 -7.51 -17.26
CA HIS A 68 -5.87 -6.25 -16.95
C HIS A 68 -5.87 -5.21 -18.09
N ASP A 69 -7.05 -4.76 -18.50
CA ASP A 69 -7.28 -3.57 -19.32
C ASP A 69 -6.55 -2.32 -18.77
N GLY A 70 -5.99 -1.53 -19.69
CA GLY A 70 -5.27 -0.30 -19.36
C GLY A 70 -3.78 -0.43 -19.63
N THR A 71 -2.93 -0.17 -18.64
CA THR A 71 -1.47 -0.20 -18.77
C THR A 71 -0.82 -0.93 -17.60
N MET A 72 0.22 -1.71 -17.89
CA MET A 72 1.16 -2.19 -16.89
C MET A 72 2.39 -1.28 -16.89
N ARG A 73 2.84 -0.87 -15.71
CA ARG A 73 4.07 -0.10 -15.51
C ARG A 73 5.04 -0.94 -14.70
N ALA A 74 6.24 -1.18 -15.23
CA ALA A 74 7.30 -1.89 -14.53
C ALA A 74 8.41 -0.92 -14.09
N TYR A 75 8.87 -1.09 -12.87
CA TYR A 75 9.94 -0.33 -12.25
C TYR A 75 11.01 -1.28 -11.74
N GLN A 76 12.28 -0.93 -11.92
CA GLN A 76 13.41 -1.58 -11.28
C GLN A 76 13.77 -0.84 -9.99
N LEU A 77 13.94 -1.58 -8.90
CA LEU A 77 14.43 -1.07 -7.62
C LEU A 77 15.96 -1.10 -7.59
N ARG A 78 16.57 -0.36 -6.65
CA ARG A 78 18.03 -0.27 -6.49
C ARG A 78 18.71 -1.64 -6.27
N ASP A 79 18.00 -2.57 -5.63
CA ASP A 79 18.48 -3.93 -5.36
C ASP A 79 18.27 -4.90 -6.53
N GLY A 80 17.78 -4.40 -7.67
CA GLY A 80 17.48 -5.18 -8.87
C GLY A 80 16.11 -5.87 -8.88
N SER A 81 15.34 -5.77 -7.80
CA SER A 81 13.96 -6.27 -7.72
C SER A 81 13.04 -5.50 -8.67
N GLN A 82 11.89 -6.09 -9.00
CA GLN A 82 10.95 -5.52 -9.97
C GLN A 82 9.60 -5.25 -9.33
N LEU A 83 9.14 -4.01 -9.43
CA LEU A 83 7.79 -3.58 -9.10
C LEU A 83 6.98 -3.49 -10.38
N GLU A 84 5.80 -4.11 -10.44
CA GLU A 84 4.86 -3.90 -11.53
C GLU A 84 3.52 -3.41 -10.98
N VAL A 85 2.91 -2.46 -11.68
CA VAL A 85 1.67 -1.81 -11.28
C VAL A 85 0.72 -1.75 -12.47
N ASP A 86 -0.49 -2.29 -12.30
CA ASP A 86 -1.52 -2.31 -13.34
C ASP A 86 -2.52 -1.17 -13.11
N VAL A 87 -2.52 -0.23 -14.06
CA VAL A 87 -3.32 0.99 -14.06
C VAL A 87 -4.43 0.87 -15.08
N ARG A 88 -5.67 1.04 -14.62
CA ARG A 88 -6.87 0.92 -15.44
C ARG A 88 -7.04 2.11 -16.39
N PRO A 89 -7.87 2.02 -17.44
CA PRO A 89 -8.09 3.12 -18.37
C PRO A 89 -8.52 4.43 -17.68
N GLU A 90 -9.27 4.35 -16.58
CA GLU A 90 -9.71 5.51 -15.81
C GLU A 90 -8.61 6.10 -14.90
N GLY A 91 -7.45 5.45 -14.84
CA GLY A 91 -6.22 5.92 -14.19
C GLY A 91 -5.98 5.44 -12.75
N TRP A 92 -6.82 4.56 -12.22
CA TRP A 92 -6.64 3.99 -10.87
C TRP A 92 -5.83 2.69 -10.90
N ILE A 93 -5.08 2.43 -9.84
CA ILE A 93 -4.28 1.21 -9.70
C ILE A 93 -5.17 0.04 -9.27
N SER A 94 -5.15 -1.05 -10.04
CA SER A 94 -5.96 -2.25 -9.79
C SER A 94 -5.18 -3.41 -9.18
N ASN A 95 -3.91 -3.51 -9.53
CA ASN A 95 -2.99 -4.53 -9.04
C ASN A 95 -1.59 -3.94 -8.89
N ALA A 96 -0.85 -4.44 -7.91
CA ALA A 96 0.56 -4.14 -7.76
C ALA A 96 1.31 -5.38 -7.27
N ARG A 97 2.55 -5.55 -7.73
CA ARG A 97 3.38 -6.69 -7.39
C ARG A 97 4.85 -6.32 -7.25
N LEU A 98 5.50 -6.93 -6.27
CA LEU A 98 6.92 -6.80 -6.02
C LEU A 98 7.55 -8.18 -6.14
N GLN A 99 8.45 -8.34 -7.10
CA GLN A 99 9.15 -9.58 -7.42
C GLN A 99 10.65 -9.44 -7.13
N PHE A 100 11.21 -10.43 -6.43
CA PHE A 100 12.62 -10.50 -6.10
C PHE A 100 13.32 -11.45 -7.06
N LYS A 101 14.45 -11.04 -7.64
CA LYS A 101 15.23 -11.85 -8.60
C LYS A 101 16.11 -12.89 -7.90
N ARG A 102 15.49 -13.81 -7.17
CA ARG A 102 16.15 -14.85 -6.36
C ARG A 102 15.18 -15.98 -6.06
N SER A 103 15.69 -17.14 -5.65
CA SER A 103 14.88 -18.32 -5.38
C SER A 103 14.15 -18.29 -4.03
N ARG A 104 14.59 -17.43 -3.11
CA ARG A 104 13.98 -17.23 -1.79
C ARG A 104 14.17 -15.79 -1.31
N MET A 105 13.18 -15.28 -0.59
CA MET A 105 13.25 -14.00 0.09
C MET A 105 14.18 -14.09 1.32
N THR A 106 15.00 -13.06 1.47
CA THR A 106 15.79 -12.79 2.66
C THR A 106 14.95 -12.09 3.72
N ALA A 107 15.46 -11.98 4.96
CA ALA A 107 14.80 -11.20 6.00
C ALA A 107 14.59 -9.72 5.62
N GLN A 108 15.48 -9.15 4.79
CA GLN A 108 15.28 -7.79 4.27
C GLN A 108 14.15 -7.74 3.25
N ASP A 109 14.06 -8.73 2.37
CA ASP A 109 12.97 -8.82 1.38
C ASP A 109 11.61 -8.95 2.07
N HIS A 110 11.52 -9.74 3.14
CA HIS A 110 10.28 -9.85 3.93
C HIS A 110 9.86 -8.49 4.52
N ARG A 111 10.80 -7.67 4.97
CA ARG A 111 10.52 -6.31 5.44
C ARG A 111 10.06 -5.41 4.30
N THR A 112 10.79 -5.39 3.19
CA THR A 112 10.44 -4.60 2.01
C THR A 112 9.06 -5.00 1.47
N ALA A 113 8.77 -6.30 1.39
CA ALA A 113 7.48 -6.84 0.97
C ALA A 113 6.33 -6.44 1.91
N ALA A 114 6.56 -6.45 3.23
CA ALA A 114 5.57 -5.99 4.20
C ALA A 114 5.30 -4.49 4.08
N THR A 115 6.34 -3.66 3.91
CA THR A 115 6.21 -2.23 3.66
C THR A 115 5.46 -1.96 2.36
N PHE A 116 5.82 -2.68 1.29
CA PHE A 116 5.15 -2.62 0.00
C PHE A 116 3.65 -2.93 0.12
N LEU A 117 3.29 -4.08 0.69
CA LEU A 117 1.89 -4.46 0.86
C LEU A 117 1.13 -3.47 1.74
N THR A 118 1.79 -2.90 2.75
CA THR A 118 1.19 -1.87 3.59
C THR A 118 0.88 -0.61 2.78
N ALA A 119 1.82 -0.12 1.99
CA ALA A 119 1.62 1.05 1.14
C ALA A 119 0.55 0.81 0.05
N VAL A 120 0.55 -0.38 -0.55
CA VAL A 120 -0.37 -0.73 -1.65
C VAL A 120 -1.80 -0.87 -1.17
N THR A 121 -2.01 -1.47 0.01
CA THR A 121 -3.35 -1.86 0.48
C THR A 121 -3.91 -0.96 1.58
N GLY A 122 -3.07 -0.14 2.22
CA GLY A 122 -3.42 0.63 3.42
C GLY A 122 -3.64 -0.22 4.67
N ARG A 123 -3.32 -1.52 4.62
CA ARG A 123 -3.45 -2.47 5.74
C ARG A 123 -2.07 -2.81 6.30
N THR A 124 -1.96 -3.04 7.60
CA THR A 124 -0.66 -3.38 8.21
C THR A 124 -0.24 -4.82 7.88
N PHE A 125 0.93 -4.98 7.28
CA PHE A 125 1.60 -6.28 7.13
C PHE A 125 2.88 -6.32 7.96
N ARG A 126 3.23 -7.52 8.43
CA ARG A 126 4.47 -7.77 9.19
C ARG A 126 5.38 -8.70 8.41
N ALA A 127 6.69 -8.46 8.47
CA ALA A 127 7.69 -9.31 7.80
C ALA A 127 7.54 -10.80 8.15
N GLY A 128 7.24 -11.12 9.43
CA GLY A 128 7.00 -12.49 9.85
C GLY A 128 5.83 -13.18 9.14
N ALA A 129 4.76 -12.44 8.81
CA ALA A 129 3.63 -13.00 8.04
C ALA A 129 4.04 -13.32 6.60
N ILE A 130 4.91 -12.49 5.99
CA ILE A 130 5.46 -12.76 4.66
C ILE A 130 6.34 -14.00 4.68
N ALA A 131 7.22 -14.12 5.69
CA ALA A 131 8.09 -15.27 5.86
C ALA A 131 7.28 -16.57 6.04
N SER A 132 6.25 -16.57 6.88
CA SER A 132 5.37 -17.73 7.07
C SER A 132 4.62 -18.11 5.80
N CYS A 133 4.19 -17.11 5.01
CA CYS A 133 3.53 -17.37 3.74
C CYS A 133 4.47 -18.00 2.71
N GLU A 134 5.70 -17.48 2.57
CA GLU A 134 6.71 -18.06 1.69
C GLU A 134 7.03 -19.50 2.11
N GLN A 135 7.21 -19.74 3.40
CA GLN A 135 7.45 -21.07 3.94
C GLN A 135 6.29 -22.04 3.63
N ALA A 136 5.04 -21.59 3.77
CA ALA A 136 3.87 -22.37 3.40
C ALA A 136 3.83 -22.69 1.89
N GLY A 137 4.17 -21.71 1.04
CA GLY A 137 4.29 -21.93 -0.41
C GLY A 137 5.39 -22.92 -0.78
N LEU A 138 6.57 -22.80 -0.16
CA LEU A 138 7.69 -23.72 -0.37
C LEU A 138 7.36 -25.14 0.11
N ALA A 139 6.55 -25.27 1.17
CA ALA A 139 6.12 -26.56 1.71
C ALA A 139 5.16 -27.34 0.77
N LEU A 140 4.55 -26.67 -0.22
CA LEU A 140 3.73 -27.35 -1.23
C LEU A 140 4.56 -28.30 -2.11
N ASN A 141 5.88 -28.08 -2.19
CA ASN A 141 6.81 -28.86 -3.02
C ASN A 141 6.32 -29.05 -4.47
N ASN A 142 5.67 -28.02 -5.02
CA ASN A 142 5.12 -28.00 -6.37
C ASN A 142 5.82 -26.88 -7.17
N PRO A 143 6.58 -27.21 -8.23
CA PRO A 143 7.29 -26.20 -9.04
C PRO A 143 6.34 -25.25 -9.78
N ASP A 144 5.10 -25.67 -10.02
CA ASP A 144 4.07 -24.87 -10.70
C ASP A 144 3.24 -24.03 -9.71
N ALA A 145 3.46 -24.19 -8.40
CA ALA A 145 2.77 -23.39 -7.39
C ALA A 145 3.35 -21.97 -7.34
N TYR A 146 2.48 -20.99 -7.50
CA TYR A 146 2.83 -19.57 -7.41
C TYR A 146 2.73 -19.00 -5.99
N GLY A 147 2.48 -19.84 -4.98
CA GLY A 147 2.27 -19.46 -3.59
C GLY A 147 1.30 -20.42 -2.89
N PRO A 148 1.07 -20.27 -1.58
CA PRO A 148 0.05 -21.02 -0.85
C PRO A 148 -1.36 -20.66 -1.34
N GLU A 149 -2.32 -21.58 -1.21
CA GLU A 149 -3.73 -21.33 -1.56
C GLU A 149 -4.36 -20.23 -0.70
N GLN A 150 -3.98 -20.17 0.58
CA GLN A 150 -4.46 -19.17 1.51
C GLN A 150 -3.73 -17.84 1.29
N PRO A 151 -4.45 -16.74 1.01
CA PRO A 151 -3.84 -15.43 0.83
C PRO A 151 -3.33 -14.87 2.17
N LEU A 152 -2.39 -13.93 2.11
CA LEU A 152 -1.95 -13.13 3.27
C LEU A 152 -3.10 -12.29 3.84
N SER A 153 -3.99 -11.82 2.98
CA SER A 153 -5.19 -11.07 3.35
C SER A 153 -6.21 -11.10 2.22
N HIS A 154 -7.50 -10.98 2.56
CA HIS A 154 -8.57 -10.70 1.60
C HIS A 154 -9.49 -9.61 2.15
N TRP A 155 -10.12 -8.85 1.27
CA TRP A 155 -11.13 -7.86 1.64
C TRP A 155 -12.03 -7.53 0.46
N LYS A 156 -13.12 -6.81 0.71
CA LYS A 156 -13.92 -6.18 -0.33
C LYS A 156 -13.71 -4.67 -0.29
N THR A 157 -13.65 -4.04 -1.46
CA THR A 157 -13.72 -2.57 -1.54
C THR A 157 -15.13 -2.09 -1.15
N PRO A 158 -15.34 -0.77 -0.91
CA PRO A 158 -16.69 -0.23 -0.68
C PRO A 158 -17.69 -0.57 -1.80
N ASN A 159 -17.20 -0.72 -3.04
CA ASN A 159 -18.00 -1.12 -4.20
C ASN A 159 -18.12 -2.65 -4.37
N GLY A 160 -17.73 -3.44 -3.37
CA GLY A 160 -17.90 -4.89 -3.34
C GLY A 160 -16.87 -5.71 -4.13
N LEU A 161 -15.82 -5.09 -4.68
CA LEU A 161 -14.82 -5.82 -5.48
C LEU A 161 -13.91 -6.66 -4.56
N PRO A 162 -13.69 -7.95 -4.88
CA PRO A 162 -12.87 -8.85 -4.05
C PRO A 162 -11.38 -8.63 -4.29
N TYR A 163 -10.70 -8.14 -3.27
CA TYR A 163 -9.26 -7.93 -3.29
C TYR A 163 -8.57 -8.96 -2.41
N LYS A 164 -7.36 -9.35 -2.81
CA LYS A 164 -6.47 -10.17 -1.98
C LYS A 164 -5.04 -9.66 -2.04
N ALA A 165 -4.28 -10.00 -1.00
CA ALA A 165 -2.84 -9.91 -0.96
C ALA A 165 -2.27 -11.32 -0.77
N ARG A 166 -1.19 -11.66 -1.46
CA ARG A 166 -0.56 -12.99 -1.38
C ARG A 166 0.96 -12.87 -1.48
N CYS A 167 1.66 -13.92 -1.04
CA CYS A 167 3.07 -14.12 -1.34
C CYS A 167 3.22 -15.20 -2.42
N GLY A 168 4.42 -15.33 -2.97
CA GLY A 168 4.70 -16.40 -3.89
C GLY A 168 6.13 -16.85 -3.91
N VAL A 169 6.31 -17.95 -4.62
CA VAL A 169 7.47 -18.83 -4.59
C VAL A 169 7.85 -19.25 -6.02
N GLY A 170 8.95 -19.98 -6.17
CA GLY A 170 9.36 -20.53 -7.46
C GLY A 170 9.77 -19.45 -8.46
N SER A 171 9.12 -19.41 -9.63
CA SER A 171 9.37 -18.37 -10.64
C SER A 171 8.77 -17.00 -10.30
N GLN A 172 8.02 -16.92 -9.19
CA GLN A 172 7.25 -15.76 -8.77
C GLN A 172 7.64 -15.37 -7.34
N VAL A 173 8.92 -15.37 -6.96
CA VAL A 173 9.31 -14.99 -5.59
C VAL A 173 8.96 -13.54 -5.32
N GLY A 174 8.02 -13.28 -4.41
CA GLY A 174 7.49 -11.94 -4.23
C GLY A 174 6.16 -11.86 -3.48
N VAL A 175 5.51 -10.70 -3.64
CA VAL A 175 4.19 -10.40 -3.09
C VAL A 175 3.34 -9.62 -4.09
N TRP A 176 2.02 -9.81 -4.02
CA TRP A 176 1.04 -9.15 -4.89
C TRP A 176 -0.15 -8.72 -4.07
N ALA A 177 -0.79 -7.63 -4.50
CA ALA A 177 -2.11 -7.24 -4.00
C ALA A 177 -2.95 -6.60 -5.11
N GLY A 178 -4.26 -6.87 -5.09
CA GLY A 178 -5.18 -6.33 -6.07
C GLY A 178 -6.39 -7.20 -6.37
N TRP A 179 -7.08 -6.84 -7.44
CA TRP A 179 -8.32 -7.45 -7.91
C TRP A 179 -8.07 -8.53 -8.97
N MET A 180 -8.87 -9.60 -8.94
CA MET A 180 -8.81 -10.73 -9.89
C MET A 180 -7.44 -11.40 -10.00
N GLN A 181 -6.74 -11.52 -8.88
CA GLN A 181 -5.56 -12.41 -8.86
C GLN A 181 -6.08 -13.85 -8.96
N GLN A 182 -5.54 -14.67 -9.87
CA GLN A 182 -5.82 -16.11 -9.91
C GLN A 182 -5.01 -16.78 -8.81
#